data_AF-A0A0X8X3A8-F1
#
_entry.id   AF-A0A0X8X3A8-F1
#
_cell.length_a   1.000
_cell.length_b   1.000
_cell.length_c   1.000
_cell.angle_alpha   90.00
_cell.angle_beta   90.00
_cell.angle_gamma   90.00
#
_symmetry.space_group_name_H-M   'P 1'
#
loop_
_entity.id
_entity.type
_entity.pdbx_description
1 polymer ?
#
loop_
_entity_poly.entity_id
_entity_poly.type
_entity_poly.pdbx_seq_one_letter_code
_entity_poly.pdbx_strand_id
1 'polypeptide(L)'
;MEEARTKIKKSVLIRQRKEEEKAQQGGASIAKLQNCPTSPRKMRLVVDLIRGVNVEKALYILKFTNKEAAIRVEKLLLSAIKNWEAKNEDKRVEDSNLFVKEVSVGGGRQLKRLRPAPQGRGYRIRKRSNHVHLVVDSKNVNN
;
A
#
# COMPACT_ATOMS: atom_id res chain seq x y z
N MET A 1 -38.41 29.69 7.10
CA MET A 1 -38.97 28.32 7.13
C MET A 1 -37.81 27.37 6.98
N GLU A 2 -37.47 26.67 8.05
CA GLU A 2 -36.24 25.88 8.17
C GLU A 2 -36.52 24.44 7.75
N GLU A 3 -35.88 23.98 6.69
CA GLU A 3 -36.09 22.64 6.14
C GLU A 3 -35.52 21.56 7.07
N ALA A 4 -36.39 20.63 7.49
CA ALA A 4 -36.03 19.52 8.35
C ALA A 4 -35.08 18.55 7.62
N ARG A 5 -33.84 18.40 8.11
CA ARG A 5 -32.88 17.40 7.64
C ARG A 5 -33.36 15.98 7.97
N THR A 6 -33.85 15.26 6.98
CA THR A 6 -34.18 13.83 7.10
C THR A 6 -32.92 13.00 7.38
N LYS A 7 -32.90 12.27 8.49
CA LYS A 7 -31.78 11.38 8.86
C LYS A 7 -31.70 10.20 7.90
N ILE A 8 -30.70 10.19 7.04
CA ILE A 8 -30.39 9.08 6.14
C ILE A 8 -29.83 7.89 6.94
N LYS A 9 -30.29 6.67 6.64
CA LYS A 9 -29.76 5.44 7.26
C LYS A 9 -28.29 5.23 6.88
N LYS A 10 -27.46 4.85 7.85
CA LYS A 10 -26.02 4.59 7.66
C LYS A 10 -25.71 3.62 6.51
N SER A 11 -26.57 2.63 6.29
CA SER A 11 -26.43 1.65 5.19
C SER A 11 -26.61 2.26 3.80
N VAL A 12 -27.52 3.23 3.65
CA VAL A 12 -27.76 3.95 2.39
C VAL A 12 -26.56 4.82 2.05
N LEU A 13 -26.01 5.49 3.06
CA LEU A 13 -24.81 6.33 2.93
C LEU A 13 -23.56 5.53 2.52
N ILE A 14 -23.41 4.29 3.03
CA ILE A 14 -22.32 3.38 2.61
C ILE A 14 -22.49 2.95 1.16
N ARG A 15 -23.72 2.66 0.71
CA ARG A 15 -24.00 2.32 -0.70
C ARG A 15 -23.68 3.49 -1.63
N GLN A 16 -24.19 4.68 -1.30
CA GLN A 16 -23.96 5.91 -2.06
C GLN A 16 -22.46 6.20 -2.21
N ARG A 17 -21.68 6.14 -1.11
CA ARG A 17 -20.21 6.31 -1.19
C ARG A 17 -19.51 5.28 -2.08
N LYS A 18 -19.98 4.04 -2.08
CA LYS A 18 -19.41 2.96 -2.89
C LYS A 18 -19.77 3.09 -4.37
N GLU A 19 -20.92 3.69 -4.66
CA GLU A 19 -21.33 4.09 -6.01
C GLU A 19 -20.53 5.31 -6.49
N GLU A 20 -20.32 6.33 -5.65
CA GLU A 20 -19.46 7.49 -5.95
C GLU A 20 -18.00 7.07 -6.22
N GLU A 21 -17.41 6.19 -5.40
CA GLU A 21 -16.06 5.64 -5.63
C GLU A 21 -15.96 4.83 -6.93
N LYS A 22 -17.05 4.15 -7.33
CA LYS A 22 -17.11 3.41 -8.60
C LYS A 22 -17.33 4.35 -9.79
N ALA A 23 -18.11 5.41 -9.61
CA ALA A 23 -18.41 6.40 -10.64
C ALA A 23 -17.22 7.32 -10.94
N GLN A 24 -16.25 7.44 -10.02
CA GLN A 24 -14.93 8.00 -10.30
C GLN A 24 -14.12 7.06 -11.20
N GLN A 25 -14.47 7.09 -12.48
CA GLN A 25 -13.80 6.37 -13.55
C GLN A 25 -12.47 7.07 -13.83
N GLY A 26 -11.36 6.41 -13.50
CA GLY A 26 -10.00 6.88 -13.79
C GLY A 26 -9.16 7.37 -12.60
N GLY A 27 -9.33 6.76 -11.42
CA GLY A 27 -8.65 7.15 -10.18
C GLY A 27 -7.44 6.30 -9.79
N ALA A 28 -6.89 6.62 -8.61
CA ALA A 28 -5.75 5.94 -8.01
C ALA A 28 -5.90 4.40 -7.97
N SER A 29 -4.81 3.69 -8.20
CA SER A 29 -4.74 2.24 -8.07
C SER A 29 -4.18 1.86 -6.70
N ILE A 30 -4.68 0.74 -6.15
CA ILE A 30 -4.26 0.23 -4.85
C ILE A 30 -3.70 -1.17 -5.05
N ALA A 31 -2.56 -1.45 -4.43
CA ALA A 31 -2.00 -2.78 -4.30
C ALA A 31 -1.74 -3.13 -2.83
N LYS A 32 -1.88 -4.41 -2.49
CA LYS A 32 -1.76 -4.90 -1.11
C LYS A 32 -0.87 -6.13 -1.06
N LEU A 33 0.10 -6.14 -0.15
CA LEU A 33 0.89 -7.31 0.21
C LEU A 33 0.54 -7.75 1.63
N GLN A 34 -0.04 -8.94 1.77
CA GLN A 34 -0.56 -9.45 3.05
C GLN A 34 0.32 -10.59 3.61
N ASN A 35 0.32 -10.74 4.94
CA ASN A 35 1.02 -11.79 5.69
C ASN A 35 2.51 -11.98 5.34
N CYS A 36 3.21 -10.91 4.98
CA CYS A 36 4.62 -11.00 4.59
C CYS A 36 5.48 -11.32 5.83
N PRO A 37 6.35 -12.37 5.80
CA PRO A 37 7.11 -12.84 6.96
C PRO A 37 8.35 -11.98 7.24
N THR A 38 8.20 -10.66 7.23
CA THR A 38 9.26 -9.68 7.51
C THR A 38 8.81 -8.72 8.60
N SER A 39 9.78 -8.22 9.38
CA SER A 39 9.47 -7.20 10.39
C SER A 39 9.03 -5.89 9.74
N PRO A 40 7.95 -5.24 10.24
CA PRO A 40 7.50 -3.95 9.73
C PRO A 40 8.59 -2.88 9.66
N ARG A 41 9.50 -2.85 10.65
CA ARG A 41 10.60 -1.86 10.70
C ARG A 41 11.56 -1.97 9.52
N LYS A 42 11.91 -3.19 9.10
CA LYS A 42 12.80 -3.40 7.95
C LYS A 42 12.15 -2.97 6.64
N MET A 43 10.83 -3.15 6.53
CA MET A 43 10.06 -2.75 5.36
C MET A 43 9.87 -1.23 5.28
N ARG A 44 9.66 -0.54 6.42
CA ARG A 44 9.55 0.92 6.46
C ARG A 44 10.78 1.62 5.89
N LEU A 45 11.99 1.15 6.24
CA LEU A 45 13.24 1.71 5.71
C LEU A 45 13.30 1.74 4.18
N VAL A 46 12.73 0.74 3.51
CA VAL A 46 12.70 0.68 2.04
C VAL A 46 11.55 1.50 1.48
N VAL A 47 10.38 1.39 2.09
CA VAL A 47 9.17 2.11 1.67
C VAL A 47 9.34 3.63 1.75
N ASP A 48 10.08 4.12 2.75
CA ASP A 48 10.33 5.55 2.91
C ASP A 48 11.16 6.14 1.74
N LEU A 49 11.95 5.33 1.04
CA LEU A 49 12.75 5.76 -0.13
C LEU A 49 11.90 6.04 -1.38
N ILE A 50 10.75 5.36 -1.51
CA ILE A 50 9.91 5.42 -2.71
C ILE A 50 8.69 6.34 -2.54
N ARG A 51 8.44 6.86 -1.33
CA ARG A 51 7.28 7.71 -1.05
C ARG A 51 7.40 9.02 -1.83
N GLY A 52 6.38 9.35 -2.63
CA GLY A 52 6.35 10.58 -3.43
C GLY A 52 7.26 10.57 -4.66
N VAL A 53 7.91 9.45 -4.95
CA VAL A 53 8.80 9.31 -6.11
C VAL A 53 8.01 8.83 -7.33
N ASN A 54 8.43 9.27 -8.52
CA ASN A 54 7.90 8.74 -9.79
C ASN A 54 8.12 7.23 -9.87
N VAL A 55 7.19 6.52 -10.50
CA VAL A 55 7.18 5.05 -10.51
C VAL A 55 8.44 4.45 -11.14
N GLU A 56 8.93 5.01 -12.25
CA GLU A 56 10.16 4.54 -12.91
C GLU A 56 11.37 4.67 -11.99
N LYS A 57 11.55 5.85 -11.39
CA LYS A 57 12.63 6.10 -10.42
C LYS A 57 12.50 5.21 -9.20
N ALA A 58 11.28 4.96 -8.72
CA ALA A 58 11.03 4.02 -7.63
C ALA A 58 11.43 2.59 -7.99
N LEU A 59 11.15 2.11 -9.21
CA LEU A 59 11.60 0.79 -9.68
C LEU A 59 13.12 0.68 -9.67
N TYR A 60 13.83 1.70 -10.17
CA TYR A 60 15.31 1.72 -10.13
C TYR A 60 15.85 1.71 -8.69
N ILE A 61 15.30 2.55 -7.81
CA ILE A 61 15.70 2.59 -6.40
C ILE A 61 15.52 1.21 -5.77
N LEU A 62 14.37 0.57 -5.97
CA LEU A 62 14.08 -0.74 -5.39
C LEU A 62 15.01 -1.83 -5.95
N LYS A 63 15.29 -1.82 -7.24
CA LYS A 63 16.15 -2.81 -7.91
C LYS A 63 17.59 -2.79 -7.40
N PHE A 64 18.13 -1.61 -7.12
CA PHE A 64 19.52 -1.43 -6.68
C PHE A 64 19.69 -1.30 -5.16
N THR A 65 18.59 -1.29 -4.40
CA THR A 65 18.67 -1.25 -2.94
C THR A 65 19.11 -2.61 -2.38
N ASN A 66 20.23 -2.64 -1.66
CA ASN A 66 20.74 -3.84 -1.00
C ASN A 66 19.95 -4.21 0.27
N LYS A 67 18.65 -4.50 0.13
CA LYS A 67 17.76 -4.98 1.19
C LYS A 67 16.80 -6.02 0.62
N GLU A 68 16.66 -7.17 1.29
CA GLU A 68 15.69 -8.23 0.91
C GLU A 68 14.25 -7.70 0.79
N ALA A 69 13.88 -6.71 1.62
CA ALA A 69 12.57 -6.07 1.58
C ALA A 69 12.28 -5.40 0.23
N ALA A 70 13.30 -4.90 -0.47
CA ALA A 70 13.14 -4.20 -1.74
C ALA A 70 12.57 -5.12 -2.83
N ILE A 71 13.05 -6.36 -2.92
CA ILE A 71 12.57 -7.37 -3.87
C ILE A 71 11.05 -7.60 -3.73
N ARG A 72 10.53 -7.59 -2.50
CA ARG A 72 9.09 -7.79 -2.25
C ARG A 72 8.27 -6.56 -2.57
N VAL A 73 8.80 -5.37 -2.32
CA VAL A 73 8.14 -4.09 -2.63
C VAL A 73 8.16 -3.82 -4.12
N GLU A 74 9.22 -4.19 -4.84
CA GLU A 74 9.32 -4.10 -6.30
C GLU A 74 8.18 -4.89 -6.98
N LYS A 75 7.99 -6.15 -6.58
CA LYS A 75 6.87 -6.98 -7.07
C LYS A 75 5.51 -6.34 -6.79
N LEU A 76 5.35 -5.73 -5.61
CA LEU A 76 4.11 -5.03 -5.26
C LEU A 76 3.88 -3.80 -6.13
N LEU A 77 4.94 -3.02 -6.41
CA LEU A 77 4.87 -1.85 -7.28
C LEU A 77 4.51 -2.23 -8.72
N LEU A 78 5.14 -3.28 -9.27
CA LEU A 78 4.78 -3.82 -10.58
C LEU A 78 3.31 -4.25 -10.66
N SER A 79 2.80 -4.91 -9.62
CA SER A 79 1.38 -5.25 -9.51
C SER A 79 0.49 -4.01 -9.47
N ALA A 80 0.91 -2.93 -8.79
CA ALA A 80 0.15 -1.69 -8.71
C ALA A 80 0.06 -0.97 -10.07
N ILE A 81 1.14 -0.99 -10.85
CA ILE A 81 1.17 -0.47 -12.22
C ILE A 81 0.19 -1.27 -13.09
N LYS A 82 0.24 -2.60 -13.04
CA LYS A 82 -0.68 -3.46 -13.80
C LYS A 82 -2.14 -3.25 -13.40
N ASN A 83 -2.42 -3.05 -12.11
CA ASN A 83 -3.77 -2.71 -11.64
C ASN A 83 -4.22 -1.31 -12.10
N TRP A 84 -3.28 -0.38 -12.30
CA TRP A 84 -3.58 0.95 -12.81
C TRP A 84 -3.88 0.91 -14.32
N GLU A 85 -3.06 0.20 -15.08
CA GLU A 85 -3.26 -0.06 -16.51
C GLU A 85 -4.66 -0.65 -16.78
N ALA A 86 -5.03 -1.70 -16.04
CA ALA A 86 -6.33 -2.36 -16.19
C ALA A 86 -7.53 -1.48 -15.80
N LYS A 87 -7.32 -0.39 -15.05
CA LYS A 87 -8.39 0.56 -14.70
C LYS A 87 -8.50 1.72 -15.68
N ASN A 88 -7.44 2.00 -16.43
CA ASN A 88 -7.29 3.16 -17.29
C ASN A 88 -6.94 2.70 -18.71
N GLU A 89 -7.79 1.86 -19.31
CA GLU A 89 -7.55 1.28 -20.63
C GLU A 89 -7.28 2.34 -21.72
N ASP A 90 -7.84 3.54 -21.56
CA ASP A 90 -7.68 4.66 -22.50
C ASP A 90 -6.37 5.45 -22.34
N LYS A 91 -5.62 5.27 -21.24
CA LYS A 91 -4.42 6.06 -20.93
C LYS A 91 -3.18 5.18 -20.84
N ARG A 92 -2.13 5.57 -21.58
CA ARG A 92 -0.83 4.91 -21.49
C ARG A 92 -0.10 5.33 -20.22
N VAL A 93 0.65 4.39 -19.64
CA VAL A 93 1.44 4.61 -18.42
C VAL A 93 2.51 5.68 -18.61
N GLU A 94 3.16 5.67 -19.78
CA GLU A 94 4.24 6.58 -20.16
C GLU A 94 3.78 8.05 -20.17
N ASP A 95 2.57 8.31 -20.65
CA ASP A 95 2.01 9.66 -20.74
C ASP A 95 1.47 10.18 -19.40
N SER A 96 1.21 9.27 -18.45
CA SER A 96 0.40 9.56 -17.27
C SER A 96 1.19 9.99 -16.03
N ASN A 97 2.52 10.13 -16.14
CA ASN A 97 3.43 10.59 -15.08
C ASN A 97 3.07 9.98 -13.70
N LEU A 98 3.02 8.64 -13.64
CA LEU A 98 2.62 7.93 -12.42
C LEU A 98 3.64 8.16 -11.29
N PHE A 99 3.10 8.38 -10.10
CA PHE A 99 3.91 8.51 -8.88
C PHE A 99 3.31 7.72 -7.73
N VAL A 100 4.16 7.39 -6.77
CA VAL A 100 3.77 6.69 -5.56
C VAL A 100 3.15 7.71 -4.60
N LYS A 101 1.81 7.77 -4.56
CA LYS A 101 1.03 8.70 -3.74
C LYS A 101 1.18 8.41 -2.25
N GLU A 102 0.89 7.18 -1.86
CA GLU A 102 0.96 6.76 -0.47
C GLU A 102 1.49 5.34 -0.36
N VAL A 103 2.35 5.11 0.62
CA VAL A 103 2.75 3.76 1.02
C VAL A 103 2.79 3.66 2.53
N SER A 104 2.06 2.68 3.06
CA SER A 104 1.98 2.41 4.48
C SER A 104 2.33 0.96 4.80
N VAL A 105 2.95 0.78 5.96
CA VAL A 105 3.37 -0.53 6.47
C VAL A 105 2.76 -0.77 7.85
N GLY A 106 1.73 -1.61 7.87
CA GLY A 106 1.06 -2.09 9.06
C GLY A 106 1.75 -3.28 9.71
N GLY A 107 1.46 -3.50 10.99
CA GLY A 107 1.80 -4.75 11.68
C GLY A 107 0.85 -5.87 11.28
N GLY A 108 1.36 -7.10 11.19
CA GLY A 108 0.54 -8.29 10.94
C GLY A 108 0.58 -9.27 12.10
N ARG A 109 0.07 -10.48 11.86
CA ARG A 109 0.10 -11.57 12.84
C ARG A 109 1.52 -11.84 13.32
N GLN A 110 1.64 -12.13 14.61
CA GLN A 110 2.92 -12.39 15.25
C GLN A 110 2.96 -13.80 15.86
N LEU A 111 3.92 -14.61 15.42
CA LEU A 111 4.15 -15.93 16.01
C LEU A 111 5.12 -15.82 17.19
N LYS A 112 4.78 -16.51 18.27
CA LYS A 112 5.60 -16.60 19.49
C LYS A 112 6.30 -17.97 19.49
N ARG A 113 7.59 -17.99 19.79
CA ARG A 113 8.40 -19.21 19.96
C ARG A 113 9.20 -19.08 21.26
N LEU A 114 9.45 -20.20 21.93
CA LEU A 114 10.32 -20.25 23.10
C LEU A 114 11.75 -20.52 22.65
N ARG A 115 12.73 -19.89 23.31
CA ARG A 115 14.15 -20.22 23.20
C ARG A 115 14.68 -20.54 24.60
N PRO A 116 15.31 -21.70 24.82
CA PRO A 116 15.94 -22.01 26.10
C PRO A 116 17.05 -20.99 26.38
N ALA A 117 17.14 -20.57 27.64
CA ALA A 117 18.14 -19.62 28.13
C ALA A 117 18.79 -20.17 29.41
N PRO A 118 19.95 -19.63 29.84
CA PRO A 118 20.65 -20.10 31.03
C PRO A 118 19.78 -20.06 32.29
N GLN A 119 20.14 -20.87 33.29
CA GLN A 119 19.45 -20.95 34.60
C GLN A 119 17.97 -21.37 34.49
N GLY A 120 17.64 -22.29 33.57
CA GLY A 120 16.26 -22.80 33.40
C GLY A 120 15.27 -21.77 32.86
N ARG A 121 15.75 -20.63 32.31
CA ARG A 121 14.90 -19.54 31.81
C ARG A 121 14.40 -19.83 30.39
N GLY A 122 13.25 -19.25 30.03
CA GLY A 122 12.66 -19.35 28.69
C GLY A 122 12.44 -17.97 28.06
N TYR A 123 13.27 -17.60 27.08
CA TYR A 123 13.10 -16.33 26.37
C TYR A 123 12.09 -16.46 25.23
N ARG A 124 11.29 -15.41 25.02
CA ARG A 124 10.27 -15.37 23.97
C ARG A 124 10.82 -14.75 22.69
N ILE A 125 10.91 -15.53 21.62
CA ILE A 125 11.17 -15.04 20.26
C ILE A 125 9.86 -14.66 19.59
N ARG A 126 9.90 -13.51 18.92
CA ARG A 126 8.78 -12.84 18.27
C ARG A 126 9.00 -12.84 16.75
N LYS A 127 8.41 -13.77 16.01
CA LYS A 127 8.43 -13.78 14.53
C LYS A 127 7.28 -12.90 14.04
N ARG A 128 7.61 -11.68 13.62
CA ARG A 128 6.65 -10.65 13.19
C ARG A 128 6.39 -10.77 11.70
N SER A 129 5.14 -10.57 11.31
CA SER A 129 4.74 -10.33 9.93
C SER A 129 4.26 -8.88 9.75
N ASN A 130 4.07 -8.47 8.50
CA ASN A 130 3.57 -7.15 8.15
C ASN A 130 2.59 -7.18 6.97
N HIS A 131 1.93 -6.03 6.80
CA HIS A 131 1.02 -5.75 5.70
C HIS A 131 1.48 -4.45 5.03
N VAL A 132 1.61 -4.45 3.71
CA VAL A 132 2.01 -3.27 2.94
C VAL A 132 0.85 -2.85 2.06
N HIS A 133 0.52 -1.56 2.11
CA HIS A 133 -0.46 -0.93 1.24
C HIS A 133 0.28 0.11 0.41
N LEU A 134 0.07 0.06 -0.90
CA LEU A 134 0.70 0.95 -1.86
C LEU A 134 -0.39 1.53 -2.76
N VAL A 135 -0.35 2.85 -2.93
CA VAL A 135 -1.28 3.61 -3.77
C VAL A 135 -0.47 4.33 -4.83
N VAL A 136 -0.80 4.09 -6.10
CA VAL A 136 -0.23 4.79 -7.25
C VAL A 136 -1.30 5.69 -7.86
N ASP A 137 -0.90 6.90 -8.21
CA ASP A 137 -1.80 7.89 -8.80
C ASP A 137 -1.09 8.62 -9.94
N SER A 138 -1.86 9.17 -10.86
CA SER A 138 -1.33 10.06 -11.90
C SER A 138 -1.14 11.45 -11.31
N LYS A 139 -0.01 12.09 -11.59
CA LYS A 139 0.23 13.46 -11.14
C LYS A 139 -0.63 14.42 -11.98
N ASN A 140 -1.74 14.89 -11.43
CA ASN A 140 -2.49 15.99 -12.04
C ASN A 140 -1.66 17.27 -11.91
N VAL A 141 -0.99 17.66 -13.00
CA VAL A 141 -0.26 18.93 -13.10
C VAL A 141 -1.29 20.04 -13.36
N ASN A 142 -2.01 20.43 -12.30
CA ASN A 142 -2.80 21.66 -12.27
C ASN A 142 -2.35 22.46 -11.05
N ASN A 143 -1.21 23.14 -11.18
CA ASN A 143 -0.87 24.43 -10.56
C ASN A 143 0.45 24.93 -11.14
#